data_AF-A0A9X8YN33-F1
#
_entry.id   AF-A0A9X8YN33-F1
#
_cell.length_a   1.000
_cell.length_b   1.000
_cell.length_c   1.000
_cell.angle_alpha   90.00
_cell.angle_beta   90.00
_cell.angle_gamma   90.00
#
_symmetry.space_group_name_H-M   'P 1'
#
loop_
_entity.id
_entity.type
_entity.pdbx_description
1 polymer ?
#
loop_
_entity_poly.entity_id
_entity_poly.type
_entity_poly.pdbx_seq_one_letter_code
_entity_poly.pdbx_strand_id
1 'polypeptide(L)'
;AARLQARGEQVAFLGLLDTYPPETQNWDVMLDDNVLKEVQREREQFLAVSQDTLDPALGEARTVMFDNIEANYADSVRLLSHTRTARFHGQATLFVAKRTLQDGMDVQQTWSQYVDALQAHELDCAHVDIVSPASFKVLGPLLNRILRTL
;
A
#
# COMPACT_ATOMS: atom_id res chain seq x y z
N ALA A 1 14.43 0.85 -4.03
CA ALA A 1 15.53 1.68 -3.50
C ALA A 1 16.81 0.87 -3.24
N ALA A 2 16.81 -0.11 -2.34
CA ALA A 2 18.01 -0.92 -2.02
C ALA A 2 18.74 -1.52 -3.25
N ARG A 3 18.00 -2.10 -4.20
CA ARG A 3 18.58 -2.64 -5.44
C ARG A 3 19.21 -1.57 -6.35
N LEU A 4 18.72 -0.33 -6.32
CA LEU A 4 19.33 0.79 -7.06
C LEU A 4 20.68 1.14 -6.43
N GLN A 5 20.74 1.25 -5.09
CA GLN A 5 22.00 1.48 -4.37
C GLN A 5 23.02 0.37 -4.59
N ALA A 6 22.59 -0.90 -4.64
CA ALA A 6 23.47 -2.03 -4.94
C ALA A 6 24.11 -1.95 -6.35
N ARG A 7 23.52 -1.15 -7.25
CA ARG A 7 24.05 -0.88 -8.59
C ARG A 7 24.87 0.42 -8.66
N GLY A 8 25.09 1.09 -7.52
CA GLY A 8 25.80 2.37 -7.45
C GLY A 8 24.93 3.60 -7.73
N GLU A 9 23.61 3.44 -7.85
CA GLU A 9 22.69 4.55 -8.11
C GLU A 9 22.31 5.27 -6.81
N GLN A 10 22.08 6.59 -6.92
CA GLN A 10 21.57 7.39 -5.82
C GLN A 10 20.03 7.46 -5.83
N VAL A 11 19.43 7.37 -4.65
CA VAL A 11 17.98 7.52 -4.46
C VAL A 11 17.75 8.81 -3.68
N ALA A 12 17.42 9.88 -4.39
CA ALA A 12 17.19 11.21 -3.78
C ALA A 12 15.94 11.26 -2.90
N PHE A 13 14.93 10.44 -3.23
CA PHE A 13 13.69 10.37 -2.46
C PHE A 13 13.09 8.96 -2.47
N LEU A 14 12.65 8.51 -1.30
CA LEU A 14 11.85 7.29 -1.13
C LEU A 14 10.60 7.63 -0.33
N GLY A 15 9.48 7.82 -1.02
CA GLY A 15 8.16 8.00 -0.41
C GLY A 15 7.42 6.67 -0.30
N LEU A 16 6.86 6.40 0.88
CA LEU A 16 6.05 5.23 1.18
C LEU A 16 4.66 5.70 1.63
N LEU A 17 3.60 5.17 1.03
CA LEU A 17 2.21 5.50 1.39
C LEU A 17 1.64 4.32 2.18
N ASP A 18 1.48 4.51 3.49
CA ASP A 18 0.98 3.54 4.48
C ASP A 18 1.47 2.12 4.24
N THR A 19 2.78 2.00 4.01
CA THR A 19 3.46 0.75 3.73
C THR A 19 4.21 0.29 4.97
N TYR A 20 4.18 -1.02 5.24
CA TYR A 20 4.89 -1.65 6.35
C TYR A 20 5.64 -2.89 5.86
N PRO A 21 6.75 -3.28 6.51
CA PRO A 21 7.47 -4.50 6.17
C PRO A 21 6.55 -5.73 6.26
N PRO A 22 6.52 -6.64 5.26
CA PRO A 22 5.71 -7.85 5.35
C PRO A 22 6.01 -8.69 6.59
N GLU A 23 7.21 -8.61 7.16
CA GLU A 23 7.60 -9.30 8.38
C GLU A 23 6.79 -8.89 9.62
N THR A 24 6.16 -7.71 9.63
CA THR A 24 5.30 -7.29 10.74
C THR A 24 3.84 -7.69 10.57
N GLN A 25 3.49 -8.34 9.46
CA GLN A 25 2.13 -8.77 9.17
C GLN A 25 2.04 -10.29 9.12
N ASN A 26 0.94 -10.83 9.63
CA ASN A 26 0.66 -12.26 9.58
C ASN A 26 -0.03 -12.62 8.26
N TRP A 27 0.76 -12.72 7.20
CA TRP A 27 0.25 -13.07 5.87
C TRP A 27 -0.30 -14.48 5.80
N ASP A 28 0.13 -15.41 6.66
CA ASP A 28 -0.37 -16.79 6.67
C ASP A 28 -1.85 -16.85 7.05
N VAL A 29 -2.32 -15.94 7.91
CA VAL A 29 -3.75 -15.80 8.23
C VAL A 29 -4.53 -15.15 7.08
N MET A 30 -3.91 -14.22 6.34
CA MET A 30 -4.51 -13.64 5.13
C MET A 30 -4.47 -14.58 3.92
N LEU A 31 -3.65 -15.63 3.96
CA LEU A 31 -3.59 -16.71 2.97
C LEU A 31 -4.58 -17.83 3.27
N ASP A 32 -5.32 -17.77 4.39
CA ASP A 32 -6.42 -18.69 4.61
C ASP A 32 -7.43 -18.49 3.48
N ASP A 33 -7.63 -19.55 2.70
CA ASP A 33 -8.58 -19.60 1.58
C ASP A 33 -9.96 -19.10 1.99
N ASN A 34 -10.38 -19.28 3.25
CA ASN A 34 -11.66 -18.77 3.74
C ASN A 34 -11.68 -17.25 3.89
N VAL A 35 -10.60 -16.64 4.39
CA VAL A 35 -10.48 -15.19 4.55
C VAL A 35 -10.40 -14.49 3.19
N LEU A 36 -9.64 -15.07 2.25
CA LEU A 36 -9.59 -14.59 0.87
C LEU A 36 -10.95 -14.71 0.19
N LYS A 37 -11.66 -15.83 0.35
CA LYS A 37 -13.00 -16.02 -0.20
C LYS A 37 -14.04 -15.09 0.40
N GLU A 38 -13.94 -14.75 1.68
CA GLU A 38 -14.87 -13.84 2.34
C GLU A 38 -14.67 -12.40 1.89
N VAL A 39 -13.43 -11.91 1.84
CA VAL A 39 -13.07 -10.62 1.24
C VAL A 39 -13.47 -10.56 -0.24
N GLN A 40 -13.31 -11.68 -0.96
CA GLN A 40 -13.70 -11.80 -2.36
C GLN A 40 -15.22 -11.73 -2.52
N ARG A 41 -15.98 -12.39 -1.64
CA ARG A 41 -17.45 -12.37 -1.67
C ARG A 41 -18.02 -10.99 -1.35
N GLU A 42 -17.44 -10.26 -0.41
CA GLU A 42 -17.83 -8.87 -0.14
C GLU A 42 -17.52 -7.94 -1.33
N ARG A 43 -16.38 -8.17 -2.02
CA ARG A 43 -16.05 -7.45 -3.25
C ARG A 43 -17.00 -7.80 -4.39
N GLU A 44 -17.31 -9.07 -4.64
CA GLU A 44 -18.30 -9.49 -5.65
C GLU A 44 -19.68 -8.84 -5.41
N GLN A 45 -20.10 -8.74 -4.15
CA GLN A 45 -21.33 -8.03 -3.78
C GLN A 45 -21.24 -6.53 -4.09
N PHE A 46 -20.09 -5.90 -3.82
CA PHE A 46 -19.85 -4.51 -4.20
C PHE A 46 -19.86 -4.32 -5.72
N LEU A 47 -19.33 -5.28 -6.48
CA LEU A 47 -19.34 -5.29 -7.95
C LEU A 47 -20.76 -5.42 -8.49
N ALA A 48 -21.59 -6.31 -7.93
CA ALA A 48 -22.99 -6.48 -8.32
C ALA A 48 -23.79 -5.19 -8.11
N VAL A 49 -23.52 -4.43 -7.05
CA VAL A 49 -24.16 -3.13 -6.80
C VAL A 49 -23.60 -2.03 -7.72
N SER A 50 -22.32 -2.12 -8.11
CA SER A 50 -21.66 -1.16 -9.01
C SER A 50 -21.99 -1.39 -10.49
N GLN A 51 -22.55 -2.55 -10.85
CA GLN A 51 -22.97 -2.86 -12.23
C GLN A 51 -24.01 -1.86 -12.76
N ASP A 52 -24.88 -1.35 -11.89
CA ASP A 52 -25.97 -0.43 -12.23
C ASP A 52 -25.54 1.03 -12.45
N THR A 53 -24.30 1.42 -12.10
CA THR A 53 -23.85 2.83 -12.12
C THR A 53 -22.95 3.20 -13.31
N LEU A 54 -22.54 2.25 -14.15
CA LEU A 54 -21.58 2.48 -15.25
C LEU A 54 -22.06 1.88 -16.58
N ASP A 55 -21.64 2.50 -17.70
CA ASP A 55 -22.12 2.27 -19.07
C ASP A 55 -22.14 0.78 -19.52
N PRO A 56 -23.30 0.23 -19.93
CA PRO A 56 -23.44 -1.17 -20.38
C PRO A 56 -22.59 -1.51 -21.62
N ALA A 57 -22.11 -0.53 -22.39
CA ALA A 57 -21.22 -0.77 -23.53
C ALA A 57 -19.82 -1.33 -23.15
N LEU A 58 -19.46 -1.29 -21.86
CA LEU A 58 -18.16 -1.75 -21.35
C LEU A 58 -18.20 -3.16 -20.75
N GLY A 59 -19.30 -3.91 -20.91
CA GLY A 59 -19.57 -5.18 -20.20
C GLY A 59 -18.42 -6.21 -20.20
N GLU A 60 -17.95 -6.65 -21.37
CA GLU A 60 -16.88 -7.66 -21.45
C GLU A 60 -15.51 -7.13 -20.99
N ALA A 61 -15.16 -5.90 -21.37
CA ALA A 61 -13.91 -5.26 -20.94
C ALA A 61 -13.88 -5.04 -19.41
N ARG A 62 -15.05 -4.81 -18.80
CA ARG A 62 -15.24 -4.66 -17.36
C ARG A 62 -15.01 -5.97 -16.62
N THR A 63 -15.60 -7.08 -17.09
CA THR A 63 -15.38 -8.39 -16.48
C THR A 63 -13.90 -8.76 -16.51
N VAL A 64 -13.24 -8.62 -17.66
CA VAL A 64 -11.81 -8.91 -17.79
C VAL A 64 -10.96 -8.02 -16.88
N MET A 65 -11.33 -6.73 -16.71
CA MET A 65 -10.63 -5.84 -15.79
C MET A 65 -10.74 -6.32 -14.34
N PHE A 66 -11.92 -6.77 -13.91
CA PHE A 66 -12.12 -7.27 -12.55
C PHE A 66 -11.41 -8.60 -12.29
N ASP A 67 -11.47 -9.54 -13.24
CA ASP A 67 -10.74 -10.81 -13.15
C ASP A 67 -9.23 -10.56 -12.99
N ASN A 68 -8.69 -9.58 -13.72
CA ASN A 68 -7.28 -9.19 -13.59
C ASN A 68 -6.96 -8.54 -12.23
N ILE A 69 -7.86 -7.71 -11.70
CA ILE A 69 -7.67 -7.09 -10.37
C ILE A 69 -7.65 -8.17 -9.29
N GLU A 70 -8.55 -9.15 -9.37
CA GLU A 70 -8.61 -10.29 -8.46
C GLU A 70 -7.34 -11.13 -8.53
N ALA A 71 -6.94 -11.57 -9.73
CA ALA A 71 -5.74 -12.36 -9.93
C ALA A 71 -4.50 -11.64 -9.40
N ASN A 72 -4.38 -10.33 -9.67
CA ASN A 72 -3.28 -9.50 -9.15
C ASN A 72 -3.28 -9.42 -7.61
N TYR A 73 -4.45 -9.37 -6.98
CA TYR A 73 -4.55 -9.33 -5.52
C TYR A 73 -4.09 -10.66 -4.90
N ALA A 74 -4.61 -11.78 -5.40
CA ALA A 74 -4.23 -13.11 -4.94
C ALA A 74 -2.72 -13.35 -5.09
N ASP A 75 -2.15 -13.00 -6.24
CA ASP A 75 -0.71 -13.09 -6.47
C ASP A 75 0.09 -12.16 -5.57
N SER A 76 -0.39 -10.93 -5.32
CA SER A 76 0.30 -9.98 -4.43
C SER A 76 0.40 -10.52 -3.01
N VAL A 77 -0.68 -11.09 -2.46
CA VAL A 77 -0.69 -11.71 -1.13
C VAL A 77 0.30 -12.88 -1.07
N ARG A 78 0.26 -13.78 -2.07
CA ARG A 78 1.17 -14.92 -2.18
C ARG A 78 2.64 -14.50 -2.28
N LEU A 79 2.94 -13.45 -3.02
CA LEU A 79 4.30 -12.93 -3.13
C LEU A 79 4.75 -12.30 -1.82
N LEU A 80 3.92 -11.44 -1.21
CA LEU A 80 4.25 -10.72 0.02
C LEU A 80 4.58 -11.66 1.19
N SER A 81 3.89 -12.79 1.32
CA SER A 81 4.18 -13.78 2.38
C SER A 81 5.57 -14.40 2.30
N HIS A 82 6.17 -14.45 1.11
CA HIS A 82 7.51 -15.01 0.88
C HIS A 82 8.58 -13.92 0.71
N THR A 83 8.21 -12.65 0.70
CA THR A 83 9.17 -11.57 0.46
C THR A 83 9.85 -11.16 1.75
N ARG A 84 11.12 -10.75 1.64
CA ARG A 84 11.87 -10.12 2.72
C ARG A 84 12.20 -8.68 2.36
N THR A 85 12.04 -7.79 3.33
CA THR A 85 12.37 -6.38 3.19
C THR A 85 13.88 -6.21 3.15
N ALA A 86 14.39 -5.77 2.01
CA ALA A 86 15.80 -5.42 1.87
C ALA A 86 16.10 -4.10 2.60
N ARG A 87 17.23 -4.02 3.28
CA ARG A 87 17.70 -2.77 3.91
C ARG A 87 18.08 -1.74 2.85
N PHE A 88 17.58 -0.52 3.03
CA PHE A 88 17.90 0.67 2.26
C PHE A 88 18.77 1.61 3.12
N HIS A 89 19.92 2.03 2.59
CA HIS A 89 20.85 2.89 3.31
C HIS A 89 20.56 4.36 3.01
N GLY A 90 19.53 4.90 3.63
CA GLY A 90 19.13 6.29 3.44
C GLY A 90 17.88 6.65 4.24
N GLN A 91 17.40 7.87 4.03
CA GLN A 91 16.16 8.35 4.64
C GLN A 91 14.95 7.94 3.79
N ALA A 92 13.96 7.31 4.40
CA ALA A 92 12.64 7.12 3.81
C ALA A 92 11.64 8.11 4.42
N THR A 93 10.65 8.51 3.63
CA THR A 93 9.51 9.31 4.07
C THR A 93 8.26 8.44 4.02
N LEU A 94 7.62 8.22 5.17
CA LEU A 94 6.42 7.41 5.30
C LEU A 94 5.21 8.30 5.61
N PHE A 95 4.14 8.14 4.84
CA PHE A 95 2.85 8.76 5.11
C PHE A 95 1.93 7.72 5.75
N VAL A 96 1.56 7.93 7.01
CA VAL A 96 0.83 6.95 7.84
C VAL A 96 -0.66 7.24 7.81
N ALA A 97 -1.47 6.23 7.51
CA ALA A 97 -2.93 6.34 7.59
C ALA A 97 -3.38 6.12 9.05
N LYS A 98 -3.59 7.21 9.78
CA LYS A 98 -3.80 7.18 11.23
C LYS A 98 -5.00 6.35 11.68
N ARG A 99 -6.08 6.30 10.89
CA ARG A 99 -7.33 5.64 11.28
C ARG A 99 -7.26 4.11 11.27
N THR A 100 -6.27 3.56 10.59
CA THR A 100 -6.05 2.12 10.46
C THR A 100 -4.69 1.68 11.03
N LEU A 101 -3.99 2.60 11.71
CA LEU A 101 -2.77 2.27 12.42
C LEU A 101 -3.11 1.38 13.60
N GLN A 102 -2.38 0.27 13.77
CA GLN A 102 -2.61 -0.66 14.87
C GLN A 102 -2.30 0.01 16.21
N ASP A 103 -3.17 -0.17 17.19
CA ASP A 103 -2.99 0.40 18.53
C ASP A 103 -1.65 -0.08 19.15
N GLY A 104 -0.86 0.89 19.62
CA GLY A 104 0.44 0.62 20.24
C GLY A 104 1.59 0.31 19.27
N MET A 105 1.37 0.38 17.95
CA MET A 105 2.44 0.23 16.97
C MET A 105 3.41 1.42 17.00
N ASP A 106 4.69 1.14 17.21
CA ASP A 106 5.78 2.11 17.03
C ASP A 106 6.31 2.05 15.60
N VAL A 107 5.85 2.99 14.77
CA VAL A 107 6.22 3.11 13.36
C VAL A 107 7.73 3.31 13.16
N GLN A 108 8.39 4.02 14.06
CA GLN A 108 9.83 4.27 13.97
C GLN A 108 10.59 2.96 14.24
N GLN A 109 10.21 2.24 15.28
CA GLN A 109 10.81 0.97 15.62
C GLN A 109 10.60 -0.07 14.52
N THR A 110 9.40 -0.16 13.94
CA THR A 110 9.07 -1.08 12.84
C THR A 110 10.02 -0.94 11.65
N TRP A 111 10.42 0.28 11.31
CA TRP A 111 11.26 0.57 10.15
C TRP A 111 12.77 0.64 10.46
N SER A 112 13.15 0.73 11.75
CA SER A 112 14.53 0.98 12.21
C SER A 112 15.61 0.03 11.65
N GLN A 113 15.25 -1.22 11.34
CA GLN A 113 16.18 -2.20 10.78
C GLN A 113 16.33 -2.13 9.26
N TYR A 114 15.40 -1.45 8.58
CA TYR A 114 15.26 -1.44 7.12
C TYR A 114 15.70 -0.13 6.48
N VAL A 115 15.72 0.97 7.24
CA VAL A 115 16.16 2.30 6.78
C VAL A 115 17.07 2.94 7.80
N ASP A 116 17.99 3.81 7.37
CA ASP A 116 18.89 4.51 8.30
C ASP A 116 18.17 5.66 9.02
N ALA A 117 17.17 6.26 8.37
CA ALA A 117 16.30 7.27 8.97
C ALA A 117 14.87 7.17 8.40
N LEU A 118 13.87 7.46 9.23
CA LEU A 118 12.47 7.50 8.83
C LEU A 118 11.84 8.84 9.23
N GLN A 119 11.36 9.58 8.23
CA GLN A 119 10.49 10.72 8.43
C GLN A 119 9.03 10.29 8.27
N ALA A 120 8.27 10.23 9.36
CA ALA A 120 6.87 9.83 9.34
C ALA A 120 5.93 11.05 9.37
N HIS A 121 4.89 11.03 8.53
CA HIS A 121 3.84 12.03 8.48
C HIS A 121 2.47 11.36 8.62
N GLU A 122 1.74 11.68 9.67
CA GLU A 122 0.40 11.14 9.88
C GLU A 122 -0.64 11.88 9.03
N LEU A 123 -1.52 11.12 8.39
CA LEU A 123 -2.69 11.58 7.66
C LEU A 123 -3.94 11.07 8.37
N ASP A 124 -4.93 11.93 8.55
CA ASP A 124 -6.24 11.55 9.12
C ASP A 124 -7.12 10.87 8.05
N CYS A 125 -6.70 9.66 7.65
CA CYS A 125 -7.43 8.80 6.72
C CYS A 125 -7.23 7.33 7.09
N ALA A 126 -8.05 6.45 6.49
CA ALA A 126 -7.82 5.01 6.50
C ALA A 126 -6.83 4.62 5.39
N HIS A 127 -6.24 3.43 5.49
CA HIS A 127 -5.33 2.88 4.48
C HIS A 127 -5.93 2.95 3.07
N VAL A 128 -7.18 2.51 2.92
CA VAL A 128 -7.91 2.50 1.63
C VAL A 128 -8.12 3.89 1.04
N ASP A 129 -8.10 4.93 1.87
CA ASP A 129 -8.35 6.32 1.47
C ASP A 129 -7.06 7.10 1.23
N ILE A 130 -5.88 6.53 1.47
CA ILE A 130 -4.62 7.28 1.44
C ILE A 130 -4.31 7.89 0.06
N VAL A 131 -4.75 7.24 -1.01
CA VAL A 131 -4.67 7.71 -2.41
C VAL A 131 -5.97 8.33 -2.92
N SER A 132 -6.93 8.61 -2.04
CA SER A 132 -8.19 9.27 -2.45
C SER A 132 -7.96 10.73 -2.84
N PRO A 133 -8.83 11.31 -3.69
CA PRO A 133 -8.79 12.75 -3.99
C PRO A 133 -8.87 13.63 -2.74
N ALA A 134 -9.57 13.18 -1.69
CA ALA A 134 -9.66 13.89 -0.42
C ALA A 134 -8.31 13.90 0.32
N SER A 135 -7.65 12.75 0.45
CA SER A 135 -6.32 12.62 1.05
C SER A 135 -5.27 13.46 0.28
N PHE A 136 -5.33 13.47 -1.05
CA PHE A 136 -4.40 14.25 -1.88
C PHE A 136 -4.47 15.77 -1.68
N LYS A 137 -5.56 16.32 -1.13
CA LYS A 137 -5.60 17.74 -0.74
C LYS A 137 -4.60 18.07 0.36
N VAL A 138 -4.23 17.08 1.18
CA VAL A 138 -3.22 17.20 2.25
C VAL A 138 -1.88 16.61 1.80
N LEU A 139 -1.89 15.37 1.30
CA LEU A 139 -0.69 14.66 0.86
C LEU A 139 0.03 15.38 -0.30
N GLY A 140 -0.69 15.92 -1.28
CA GLY A 140 -0.11 16.56 -2.45
C GLY A 140 0.76 17.77 -2.12
N PRO A 141 0.25 18.80 -1.42
CA PRO A 141 1.06 19.94 -0.99
C PRO A 141 2.22 19.57 -0.07
N LEU A 142 2.02 18.58 0.82
CA LEU A 142 3.07 18.08 1.71
C LEU A 142 4.21 17.42 0.91
N LEU A 143 3.88 16.51 0.00
CA LEU A 143 4.84 15.86 -0.87
C LEU A 143 5.60 16.88 -1.72
N ASN A 144 4.91 17.86 -2.32
CA ASN A 144 5.56 18.92 -3.10
C ASN A 144 6.51 19.77 -2.24
N ARG A 145 6.20 20.02 -0.96
CA ARG A 145 7.11 20.73 -0.05
C ARG A 145 8.37 19.92 0.22
N ILE A 146 8.23 18.63 0.52
CA ILE A 146 9.34 17.72 0.82
C ILE A 146 10.26 17.60 -0.40
N LEU A 147 9.69 17.38 -1.58
CA LEU A 147 10.47 17.25 -2.83
C LEU A 147 11.25 18.51 -3.20
N ARG A 148 10.76 19.70 -2.81
CA ARG A 148 11.45 20.98 -3.04
C ARG A 148 12.59 21.26 -2.07
N THR A 149 12.72 20.48 -1.01
CA THR A 149 13.78 20.60 0.00
C THR A 149 14.91 19.59 -0.19
N LEU A 150 14.83 18.74 -1.22
CA LEU A 150 15.89 17.82 -1.65
C LEU A 150 16.91 18.56 -2.51
#